data_AF-A0A7J6DJQ9-F1
#
_entry.id   AF-A0A7J6DJQ9-F1
#
_cell.length_a   1.000
_cell.length_b   1.000
_cell.length_c   1.000
_cell.angle_alpha   90.00
_cell.angle_beta   90.00
_cell.angle_gamma   90.00
#
_symmetry.space_group_name_H-M   'P 1'
#
loop_
_entity.id
_entity.type
_entity.pdbx_description
1 polymer ?
#
loop_
_entity_poly.entity_id
_entity_poly.type
_entity_poly.pdbx_seq_one_letter_code
_entity_poly.pdbx_strand_id
1 'polypeptide(L)'
;MAAVEEEKTLQDELSLPILLADRVIKLAQEAESSKQDCSELAKQVDRLSQLLRSAVRLASTTQSVYDRPVRRIVAEVNKNLDRALNLVRKCKHSGILRQVFAITTTADFRKVLNLLESSIGDMKWVISIFDADGANLSLPPIASNDPILSWVWSSIATVQMGQLKARVDAANELASLARDNDRNKKIIVDEGGVTPLLKLLKESSSPDAQIAAANALINLATDSERVRFIADALGIPFIVQVLGTRR
;
A
#
# COMPACT_ATOMS: atom_id res chain seq x y z
N MET A 1 -0.73 -16.97 -28.36
CA MET A 1 -0.06 -15.78 -27.82
C MET A 1 -1.04 -15.09 -26.90
N ALA A 2 -0.93 -15.29 -25.58
CA ALA A 2 -1.66 -14.48 -24.62
C ALA A 2 -1.13 -13.05 -24.75
N ALA A 3 -2.04 -12.08 -24.84
CA ALA A 3 -1.66 -10.67 -24.79
C ALA A 3 -0.87 -10.46 -23.49
N VAL A 4 0.37 -10.01 -23.61
CA VAL A 4 1.11 -9.47 -22.47
C VAL A 4 0.36 -8.19 -22.11
N GLU A 5 -0.52 -8.25 -21.10
CA GLU A 5 -1.09 -7.05 -20.50
C GLU A 5 0.09 -6.19 -20.05
N GLU A 6 0.30 -5.04 -20.68
CA GLU A 6 1.27 -4.06 -20.22
C GLU A 6 0.93 -3.71 -18.76
N GLU A 7 1.85 -4.06 -17.87
CA GLU A 7 1.72 -3.77 -16.44
C GLU A 7 1.65 -2.25 -16.28
N LYS A 8 0.49 -1.75 -15.82
CA LYS A 8 0.26 -0.32 -15.65
C LYS A 8 1.31 0.28 -14.71
N THR A 9 1.83 1.45 -15.08
CA THR A 9 2.76 2.14 -14.20
C THR A 9 2.06 2.54 -12.90
N LEU A 10 2.80 2.64 -11.79
CA LEU A 10 2.24 3.09 -10.52
C LEU A 10 1.61 4.50 -10.64
N GLN A 11 2.16 5.34 -11.52
CA GLN A 11 1.62 6.67 -11.81
C GLN A 11 0.25 6.59 -12.51
N ASP A 12 0.08 5.68 -13.49
CA ASP A 12 -1.21 5.48 -14.17
C ASP A 12 -2.27 4.98 -13.19
N GLU A 13 -1.90 4.05 -12.31
CA GLU A 13 -2.82 3.51 -11.29
C GLU A 13 -3.26 4.56 -10.29
N LEU A 14 -2.37 5.46 -9.86
CA LEU A 14 -2.69 6.56 -8.96
C LEU A 14 -3.49 7.68 -9.63
N SER A 15 -3.35 7.86 -10.95
CA SER A 15 -4.02 8.93 -11.71
C SER A 15 -5.50 8.66 -11.93
N LEU A 16 -5.88 7.39 -12.15
CA LEU A 16 -7.27 7.00 -12.39
C LEU A 16 -8.22 7.36 -11.22
N PRO A 17 -7.90 7.08 -9.94
CA PRO A 17 -8.73 7.51 -8.81
C PRO A 17 -8.87 9.03 -8.68
N ILE A 18 -7.88 9.81 -9.11
CA ILE A 18 -7.96 11.28 -9.08
C ILE A 18 -9.06 11.76 -10.04
N LEU A 19 -9.07 11.22 -11.27
CA LEU A 19 -10.10 11.54 -12.26
C LEU A 19 -11.50 11.12 -11.80
N LEU A 20 -11.61 9.95 -11.15
CA LEU A 20 -12.87 9.49 -10.57
C LEU A 20 -13.33 10.41 -9.43
N ALA A 21 -12.43 10.80 -8.54
CA ALA A 21 -12.73 11.71 -7.44
C ALA A 21 -13.24 13.07 -7.94
N ASP A 22 -12.57 13.67 -8.93
CA ASP A 22 -12.98 14.95 -9.52
C ASP A 22 -14.38 14.84 -10.15
N ARG A 23 -14.68 13.71 -10.80
CA ARG A 23 -16.01 13.44 -11.36
C ARG A 23 -17.09 13.30 -10.29
N VAL A 24 -16.79 12.61 -9.18
CA VAL A 24 -17.71 12.46 -8.05
C VAL A 24 -18.03 13.82 -7.44
N ILE A 25 -17.01 14.65 -7.18
CA ILE A 25 -17.17 16.00 -6.63
C ILE A 25 -18.08 16.83 -7.52
N LYS A 26 -17.82 16.87 -8.83
CA LYS A 26 -18.63 17.62 -9.78
C LYS A 26 -20.10 17.19 -9.75
N LEU A 27 -20.37 15.88 -9.84
CA LEU A 27 -21.75 15.38 -9.85
C LEU A 27 -22.46 15.60 -8.51
N ALA A 28 -21.73 15.59 -7.40
CA ALA A 28 -22.30 15.82 -6.08
C ALA A 28 -22.72 17.28 -5.89
N GLN A 29 -21.99 18.22 -6.48
CA GLN A 29 -22.36 19.65 -6.52
C GLN A 29 -23.60 19.90 -7.41
N GLU A 30 -23.79 19.10 -8.45
CA GLU A 30 -24.93 19.15 -9.36
C GLU A 30 -26.17 18.37 -8.85
N ALA A 31 -26.16 17.89 -7.60
CA ALA A 31 -27.23 17.06 -7.06
C ALA A 31 -28.56 17.83 -6.90
N GLU A 32 -29.65 17.24 -7.38
CA GLU A 32 -31.01 17.81 -7.28
C GLU A 32 -31.72 17.35 -5.99
N SER A 33 -31.33 16.18 -5.47
CA SER A 33 -31.84 15.55 -4.24
C SER A 33 -30.71 15.20 -3.27
N SER A 34 -31.02 14.99 -1.98
CA SER A 34 -30.03 14.65 -0.93
C SER A 34 -28.80 15.58 -0.90
N LYS A 35 -29.03 16.89 -1.10
CA LYS A 35 -27.97 17.90 -1.31
C LYS A 35 -26.97 17.96 -0.15
N GLN A 36 -27.44 17.85 1.09
CA GLN A 36 -26.57 17.88 2.26
C GLN A 36 -25.63 16.67 2.31
N ASP A 37 -26.17 15.47 2.08
CA ASP A 37 -25.36 14.24 2.05
C ASP A 37 -24.37 14.24 0.88
N CYS A 38 -24.78 14.74 -0.29
CA CYS A 38 -23.89 14.92 -1.45
C CYS A 38 -22.76 15.92 -1.16
N SER A 39 -23.06 17.03 -0.50
CA SER A 39 -22.08 18.03 -0.11
C SER A 39 -21.04 17.45 0.86
N GLU A 40 -21.48 16.66 1.85
CA GLU A 40 -20.56 16.00 2.79
C GLU A 40 -19.68 14.95 2.09
N LEU A 41 -20.27 14.13 1.23
CA LEU A 41 -19.54 13.17 0.41
C LEU A 41 -18.49 13.87 -0.47
N ALA A 42 -18.84 14.99 -1.10
CA ALA A 42 -17.91 15.77 -1.92
C ALA A 42 -16.70 16.27 -1.12
N LYS A 43 -16.90 16.73 0.13
CA LYS A 43 -15.78 17.15 1.00
C LYS A 43 -14.82 16.01 1.32
N GLN A 44 -15.34 14.82 1.64
CA GLN A 44 -14.49 13.66 1.90
C GLN A 44 -13.72 13.22 0.65
N VAL A 45 -14.39 13.21 -0.50
CA VAL A 45 -13.76 12.88 -1.78
C VAL A 45 -12.70 13.91 -2.18
N ASP A 46 -12.91 15.20 -1.92
CA ASP A 46 -11.90 16.25 -2.13
C ASP A 46 -10.65 15.99 -1.29
N ARG A 47 -10.82 15.69 0.01
CA ARG A 47 -9.70 15.30 0.89
C ARG A 47 -8.96 14.07 0.37
N LEU A 48 -9.68 13.04 -0.07
CA LEU A 48 -9.07 11.83 -0.65
C LEU A 48 -8.30 12.15 -1.94
N SER A 49 -8.86 13.00 -2.80
CA SER A 49 -8.23 13.48 -4.03
C SER A 49 -6.93 14.24 -3.77
N GLN A 50 -6.88 15.06 -2.71
CA GLN A 50 -5.65 15.73 -2.26
C GLN A 50 -4.58 14.73 -1.80
N LEU A 51 -4.95 13.69 -1.05
CA LEU A 51 -4.02 12.64 -0.61
C LEU A 51 -3.47 11.83 -1.80
N LEU A 52 -4.31 11.45 -2.75
CA LEU A 52 -3.90 10.77 -3.98
C LEU A 52 -2.89 11.60 -4.78
N ARG A 53 -3.14 12.90 -4.95
CA ARG A 53 -2.19 13.82 -5.62
C ARG A 53 -0.86 13.91 -4.86
N SER A 54 -0.89 13.89 -3.52
CA SER A 54 0.32 13.86 -2.71
C SER A 54 1.10 12.57 -2.90
N ALA A 55 0.42 11.42 -2.92
CA ALA A 55 1.05 10.13 -3.19
C ALA A 55 1.71 10.09 -4.58
N VAL A 56 1.08 10.63 -5.63
CA VAL A 56 1.68 10.76 -6.97
C VAL A 56 2.98 11.57 -6.92
N ARG A 57 2.98 12.73 -6.24
CA ARG A 57 4.18 13.57 -6.13
C ARG A 57 5.32 12.83 -5.42
N LEU A 58 5.03 12.19 -4.28
CA LEU A 58 6.02 11.45 -3.50
C LEU A 58 6.59 10.26 -4.29
N ALA A 59 5.72 9.45 -4.88
CA ALA A 59 6.13 8.31 -5.71
C ALA A 59 7.00 8.72 -6.90
N SER A 60 6.80 9.92 -7.45
CA SER A 60 7.60 10.43 -8.57
C SER A 60 9.01 10.90 -8.16
N THR A 61 9.21 11.23 -6.88
CA THR A 61 10.52 11.64 -6.34
C THR A 61 11.31 10.50 -5.71
N THR A 62 10.66 9.37 -5.44
CA THR A 62 11.29 8.21 -4.79
C THR A 62 11.82 7.22 -5.82
N GLN A 63 13.13 6.95 -5.78
CA GLN A 63 13.81 6.11 -6.79
C GLN A 63 13.34 4.64 -6.82
N SER A 64 12.97 4.07 -5.67
CA SER A 64 12.51 2.67 -5.55
C SER A 64 11.33 2.60 -4.59
N VAL A 65 10.11 2.75 -5.10
CA VAL A 65 8.88 2.70 -4.30
C VAL A 65 8.52 1.26 -3.95
N TYR A 66 8.06 1.02 -2.73
CA TYR A 66 7.43 -0.24 -2.37
C TYR A 66 5.97 -0.23 -2.84
N ASP A 67 5.73 -0.76 -4.05
CA ASP A 67 4.49 -0.54 -4.79
C ASP A 67 3.35 -1.48 -4.40
N ARG A 68 3.64 -2.72 -4.00
CA ARG A 68 2.62 -3.74 -3.64
C ARG A 68 1.48 -3.24 -2.75
N PRO A 69 1.72 -2.65 -1.57
CA PRO A 69 0.62 -2.16 -0.73
C PRO A 69 -0.05 -0.93 -1.33
N VAL A 70 0.70 -0.08 -2.03
CA VAL A 70 0.16 1.10 -2.71
C VAL A 70 -0.85 0.69 -3.77
N ARG A 71 -0.51 -0.26 -4.64
CA ARG A 71 -1.41 -0.81 -5.66
C ARG A 71 -2.66 -1.43 -5.05
N ARG A 72 -2.50 -2.22 -3.98
CA ARG A 72 -3.62 -2.86 -3.26
C ARG A 72 -4.57 -1.82 -2.65
N ILE A 73 -4.04 -0.78 -2.02
CA ILE A 73 -4.82 0.33 -1.44
C ILE A 73 -5.52 1.13 -2.54
N VAL A 74 -4.81 1.52 -3.59
CA VAL A 74 -5.35 2.31 -4.70
C VAL A 74 -6.46 1.58 -5.42
N ALA A 75 -6.36 0.26 -5.59
CA ALA A 75 -7.42 -0.56 -6.14
C ALA A 75 -8.69 -0.53 -5.27
N GLU A 76 -8.57 -0.54 -3.94
CA GLU A 76 -9.73 -0.46 -3.03
C GLU A 76 -10.32 0.95 -3.00
N VAL A 77 -9.48 1.98 -3.01
CA VAL A 77 -9.88 3.39 -3.17
C VAL A 77 -10.72 3.57 -4.44
N ASN A 78 -10.27 3.03 -5.57
CA ASN A 78 -11.01 3.07 -6.84
C ASN A 78 -12.41 2.46 -6.72
N LYS A 79 -12.53 1.25 -6.14
CA LYS A 79 -13.84 0.62 -5.93
C LYS A 79 -14.76 1.47 -5.07
N ASN A 80 -14.22 2.12 -4.03
CA ASN A 80 -15.00 2.96 -3.13
C ASN A 80 -15.43 4.27 -3.80
N LEU A 81 -14.57 4.87 -4.64
CA LEU A 81 -14.93 6.01 -5.49
C LEU A 81 -16.00 5.65 -6.52
N ASP A 82 -15.96 4.47 -7.13
CA ASP A 82 -17.01 3.99 -8.03
C ASP A 82 -18.37 3.81 -7.32
N ARG A 83 -18.35 3.31 -6.07
CA ARG A 83 -19.55 3.25 -5.24
C ARG A 83 -20.10 4.64 -4.95
N ALA A 84 -19.24 5.60 -4.62
CA ALA A 84 -19.62 6.99 -4.42
C ALA A 84 -20.19 7.63 -5.71
N LEU A 85 -19.57 7.37 -6.86
CA LEU A 85 -20.03 7.85 -8.15
C LEU A 85 -21.42 7.34 -8.50
N ASN A 86 -21.66 6.03 -8.30
CA ASN A 86 -22.96 5.43 -8.55
C ASN A 86 -24.05 5.94 -7.60
N LEU A 87 -23.69 6.23 -6.35
CA LEU A 87 -24.62 6.84 -5.40
C LEU A 87 -25.01 8.25 -5.83
N VAL A 88 -24.03 9.11 -6.11
CA VAL A 88 -24.25 10.51 -6.49
C VAL A 88 -24.99 10.65 -7.82
N ARG A 89 -24.78 9.75 -8.78
CA ARG A 89 -25.55 9.72 -10.05
C ARG A 89 -27.06 9.61 -9.82
N LYS A 90 -27.49 8.87 -8.80
CA LYS A 90 -28.92 8.74 -8.46
C LYS A 90 -29.50 10.04 -7.93
N CYS A 91 -28.68 10.93 -7.38
CA CYS A 91 -29.12 12.19 -6.80
C CYS A 91 -29.37 13.29 -7.84
N LYS A 92 -28.87 13.13 -9.07
CA LYS A 92 -29.02 14.07 -10.19
C LYS A 92 -30.32 13.89 -10.99
N HIS A 93 -30.93 12.70 -10.98
CA HIS A 93 -32.14 12.43 -11.75
C HIS A 93 -33.39 12.55 -10.86
N SER A 94 -33.89 13.78 -10.63
CA SER A 94 -35.09 14.00 -9.80
C SER A 94 -36.44 13.88 -10.53
N GLY A 95 -36.47 13.41 -11.78
CA GLY A 95 -37.67 13.32 -12.63
C GLY A 95 -38.56 12.07 -12.47
N ILE A 96 -39.70 12.08 -13.18
CA ILE A 96 -40.91 11.19 -13.16
C ILE A 96 -40.64 9.66 -13.13
N LEU A 97 -39.43 9.19 -13.38
CA LEU A 97 -39.03 7.77 -13.35
C LEU A 97 -38.72 7.21 -11.94
N ARG A 98 -39.15 7.92 -10.88
CA ARG A 98 -38.96 7.56 -9.45
C ARG A 98 -39.46 6.15 -9.10
N GLN A 99 -40.40 5.60 -9.87
CA GLN A 99 -41.01 4.29 -9.61
C GLN A 99 -40.09 3.09 -9.92
N VAL A 100 -39.05 3.27 -10.74
CA VAL A 100 -38.25 2.15 -11.27
C VAL A 100 -36.82 2.10 -10.67
N PHE A 101 -36.35 3.18 -10.04
CA PHE A 101 -35.04 3.23 -9.38
C PHE A 101 -35.19 3.29 -7.86
N ALA A 102 -34.49 2.40 -7.15
CA ALA A 102 -34.46 2.35 -5.70
C ALA A 102 -34.14 3.73 -5.09
N ILE A 103 -34.97 4.18 -4.15
CA ILE A 103 -34.81 5.44 -3.42
C ILE A 103 -33.44 5.41 -2.72
N THR A 104 -32.63 6.44 -2.95
CA THR A 104 -31.35 6.58 -2.23
C THR A 104 -31.64 6.91 -0.76
N THR A 105 -31.12 6.11 0.16
CA THR A 105 -31.39 6.25 1.59
C THR A 105 -30.23 6.94 2.31
N THR A 106 -30.50 7.53 3.48
CA THR A 106 -29.45 8.01 4.39
C THR A 106 -28.50 6.89 4.82
N ALA A 107 -28.96 5.64 4.86
CA ALA A 107 -28.12 4.48 5.15
C ALA A 107 -27.11 4.20 4.03
N ASP A 108 -27.49 4.38 2.76
CA ASP A 108 -26.59 4.23 1.62
C ASP A 108 -25.45 5.25 1.67
N PHE A 109 -25.78 6.52 1.97
CA PHE A 109 -24.78 7.57 2.17
C PHE A 109 -23.85 7.25 3.33
N ARG A 110 -24.38 6.86 4.49
CA ARG A 110 -23.56 6.49 5.64
C ARG A 110 -22.57 5.37 5.30
N LYS A 111 -23.01 4.35 4.56
CA LYS A 111 -22.15 3.25 4.13
C LYS A 111 -21.01 3.73 3.24
N VAL A 112 -21.31 4.58 2.25
CA VAL A 112 -20.29 5.13 1.35
C VAL A 112 -19.33 6.07 2.08
N LEU A 113 -19.82 6.96 2.94
CA LEU A 113 -18.99 7.85 3.75
C LEU A 113 -18.02 7.06 4.64
N ASN A 114 -18.47 5.98 5.26
CA ASN A 114 -17.58 5.11 6.04
C ASN A 114 -16.48 4.47 5.18
N LEU A 115 -16.80 4.03 3.95
CA LEU A 115 -15.82 3.49 3.01
C LEU A 115 -14.80 4.56 2.56
N LEU A 116 -15.25 5.80 2.37
CA LEU A 116 -14.38 6.92 2.02
C LEU A 116 -13.46 7.31 3.18
N GLU A 117 -13.95 7.32 4.42
CA GLU A 117 -13.11 7.51 5.61
C GLU A 117 -12.06 6.41 5.75
N SER A 118 -12.41 5.13 5.52
CA SER A 118 -11.42 4.05 5.46
C SER A 118 -10.37 4.30 4.38
N SER A 119 -10.81 4.70 3.18
CA SER A 119 -9.92 5.03 2.05
C SER A 119 -8.99 6.20 2.37
N ILE A 120 -9.46 7.21 3.10
CA ILE A 120 -8.65 8.33 3.59
C ILE A 120 -7.59 7.83 4.59
N GLY A 121 -7.96 6.93 5.50
CA GLY A 121 -7.04 6.28 6.42
C GLY A 121 -5.94 5.49 5.70
N ASP A 122 -6.33 4.69 4.69
CA ASP A 122 -5.39 3.90 3.89
C ASP A 122 -4.40 4.81 3.14
N MET A 123 -4.89 5.88 2.52
CA MET A 123 -4.04 6.83 1.79
C MET A 123 -3.13 7.64 2.70
N LYS A 124 -3.53 7.93 3.95
CA LYS A 124 -2.63 8.54 4.94
C LYS A 124 -1.47 7.62 5.28
N TRP A 125 -1.73 6.33 5.45
CA TRP A 125 -0.67 5.34 5.65
C TRP A 125 0.23 5.23 4.41
N VAL A 126 -0.33 5.26 3.19
CA VAL A 126 0.48 5.30 1.96
C VAL A 126 1.42 6.51 1.94
N ILE A 127 0.95 7.68 2.38
CA ILE A 127 1.81 8.87 2.45
C ILE A 127 2.88 8.69 3.53
N SER A 128 2.53 8.12 4.69
CA SER A 128 3.48 7.99 5.80
C SER A 128 4.64 7.03 5.52
N ILE A 129 4.48 6.04 4.63
CA ILE A 129 5.59 5.15 4.26
C ILE A 129 6.68 5.86 3.42
N PHE A 130 6.41 7.07 2.89
CA PHE A 130 7.42 7.89 2.23
C PHE A 130 8.20 8.79 3.19
N ASP A 131 7.75 8.95 4.44
CA ASP A 131 8.45 9.76 5.43
C ASP A 131 9.66 8.99 5.99
N ALA A 132 10.85 9.63 5.93
CA ALA A 132 12.13 8.99 6.24
C ALA A 132 12.37 8.70 7.73
N ASP A 133 11.54 9.24 8.63
CA ASP A 133 11.70 9.19 10.09
C ASP A 133 10.96 7.99 10.76
N GLY A 134 10.53 7.03 9.94
CA GLY A 134 9.77 5.86 10.40
C GLY A 134 8.28 6.09 10.21
N ALA A 135 7.63 5.15 9.52
CA ALA A 135 6.21 5.24 9.20
C ALA A 135 5.40 5.52 10.47
N ASN A 136 4.67 6.65 10.49
CA ASN A 136 3.68 6.92 11.54
C ASN A 136 2.80 5.69 11.77
N LEU A 137 2.69 5.28 13.04
CA LEU A 137 2.15 4.01 13.57
C LEU A 137 0.66 3.72 13.27
N SER A 138 -0.01 4.46 12.39
CA SER A 138 -1.44 4.23 12.12
C SER A 138 -1.62 3.04 11.19
N LEU A 139 -2.27 1.98 11.68
CA LEU A 139 -2.66 0.84 10.85
C LEU A 139 -3.57 1.30 9.71
N PRO A 140 -3.29 0.94 8.44
CA PRO A 140 -4.19 1.23 7.35
C PRO A 140 -5.47 0.41 7.53
N PRO A 141 -6.66 1.04 7.47
CA PRO A 141 -7.95 0.35 7.58
C PRO A 141 -8.08 -0.95 6.76
N ILE A 142 -7.49 -1.03 5.57
CA ILE A 142 -7.51 -2.23 4.71
C ILE A 142 -6.87 -3.46 5.40
N ALA A 143 -5.92 -3.24 6.31
CA ALA A 143 -5.21 -4.29 7.05
C ALA A 143 -5.74 -4.46 8.48
N SER A 144 -6.88 -3.84 8.86
CA SER A 144 -7.41 -3.90 10.23
C SER A 144 -7.65 -5.32 10.73
N ASN A 145 -8.00 -6.24 9.84
CA ASN A 145 -8.28 -7.64 10.18
C ASN A 145 -7.01 -8.49 10.31
N ASP A 146 -5.86 -7.98 9.87
CA ASP A 146 -4.55 -8.65 9.98
C ASP A 146 -3.44 -7.62 10.24
N PRO A 147 -3.28 -7.16 11.49
CA PRO A 147 -2.28 -6.15 11.84
C PRO A 147 -0.85 -6.56 11.50
N ILE A 148 -0.55 -7.87 11.44
CA ILE A 148 0.76 -8.38 11.01
C ILE A 148 1.06 -7.94 9.59
N LEU A 149 0.07 -7.96 8.69
CA LEU A 149 0.25 -7.50 7.31
C LEU A 149 0.69 -6.03 7.26
N SER A 150 0.08 -5.18 8.09
CA SER A 150 0.47 -3.77 8.18
C SER A 150 1.90 -3.60 8.70
N TRP A 151 2.31 -4.36 9.73
CA TRP A 151 3.67 -4.27 10.25
C TRP A 151 4.68 -4.74 9.22
N VAL A 152 4.41 -5.86 8.54
CA VAL A 152 5.26 -6.36 7.44
C VAL A 152 5.38 -5.30 6.34
N TRP A 153 4.29 -4.68 5.92
CA TRP A 153 4.36 -3.60 4.92
C TRP A 153 5.21 -2.42 5.37
N SER A 154 5.03 -1.94 6.60
CA SER A 154 5.81 -0.82 7.14
C SER A 154 7.29 -1.16 7.24
N SER A 155 7.65 -2.36 7.73
CA SER A 155 9.05 -2.76 7.85
C SER A 155 9.69 -2.98 6.47
N ILE A 156 8.99 -3.59 5.49
CA ILE A 156 9.50 -3.70 4.11
C ILE A 156 9.70 -2.33 3.47
N ALA A 157 8.72 -1.43 3.60
CA ALA A 157 8.83 -0.05 3.12
C ALA A 157 10.05 0.65 3.72
N THR A 158 10.27 0.48 5.02
CA THR A 158 11.39 1.07 5.75
C THR A 158 12.72 0.48 5.31
N VAL A 159 12.84 -0.83 5.15
CA VAL A 159 14.05 -1.49 4.61
C VAL A 159 14.40 -0.97 3.21
N GLN A 160 13.39 -0.68 2.40
CA GLN A 160 13.57 -0.25 1.02
C GLN A 160 13.84 1.25 0.87
N MET A 161 13.20 2.11 1.67
CA MET A 161 13.13 3.56 1.45
C MET A 161 13.66 4.40 2.62
N GLY A 162 13.88 3.80 3.79
CA GLY A 162 14.28 4.51 5.00
C GLY A 162 15.75 4.93 5.04
N GLN A 163 16.13 5.67 6.08
CA GLN A 163 17.54 5.93 6.38
C GLN A 163 18.24 4.67 6.90
N LEU A 164 19.57 4.59 6.77
CA LEU A 164 20.34 3.39 7.10
C LEU A 164 19.98 2.80 8.47
N LYS A 165 19.91 3.63 9.53
CA LYS A 165 19.54 3.17 10.88
C LYS A 165 18.14 2.54 10.91
N ALA A 166 17.14 3.21 10.36
CA ALA A 166 15.78 2.70 10.30
C ALA A 166 15.68 1.42 9.45
N ARG A 167 16.47 1.30 8.38
CA ARG A 167 16.58 0.07 7.57
C ARG A 167 17.12 -1.10 8.37
N VAL A 168 18.13 -0.88 9.22
CA VAL A 168 18.66 -1.91 10.13
C VAL A 168 17.58 -2.35 11.14
N ASP A 169 16.93 -1.39 11.79
CA ASP A 169 15.89 -1.67 12.78
C ASP A 169 14.73 -2.46 12.16
N ALA A 170 14.23 -2.03 10.99
CA ALA A 170 13.16 -2.71 10.26
C ALA A 170 13.57 -4.10 9.75
N ALA A 171 14.82 -4.32 9.36
CA ALA A 171 15.31 -5.66 9.00
C ALA A 171 15.33 -6.59 10.23
N ASN A 172 15.69 -6.08 11.41
CA ASN A 172 15.63 -6.84 12.65
C ASN A 172 14.17 -7.15 13.07
N GLU A 173 13.23 -6.23 12.85
CA GLU A 173 11.80 -6.48 13.06
C GLU A 173 11.30 -7.62 12.16
N LEU A 174 11.62 -7.57 10.86
CA LEU A 174 11.29 -8.65 9.93
C LEU A 174 11.93 -9.99 10.35
N ALA A 175 13.18 -9.97 10.83
CA ALA A 175 13.83 -11.15 11.35
C ALA A 175 13.11 -11.73 12.58
N SER A 176 12.63 -10.88 13.49
CA SER A 176 11.86 -11.30 14.65
C SER A 176 10.52 -11.90 14.23
N LEU A 177 9.76 -11.21 13.39
CA LEU A 177 8.47 -11.69 12.88
C LEU A 177 8.61 -13.03 12.16
N ALA A 178 9.65 -13.19 11.34
CA ALA A 178 9.95 -14.44 10.65
C ALA A 178 10.29 -15.58 11.63
N ARG A 179 11.01 -15.30 12.73
CA ARG A 179 11.36 -16.32 13.72
C ARG A 179 10.15 -16.87 14.46
N ASP A 180 9.12 -16.04 14.67
CA ASP A 180 7.99 -16.37 15.52
C ASP A 180 7.12 -17.52 14.97
N ASN A 181 6.78 -17.51 13.67
CA ASN A 181 5.97 -18.58 13.05
C ASN A 181 6.02 -18.57 11.51
N ASP A 182 5.60 -19.68 10.89
CA ASP A 182 5.63 -19.85 9.42
C ASP A 182 4.61 -18.98 8.67
N ARG A 183 3.49 -18.60 9.31
CA ARG A 183 2.51 -17.68 8.72
C ARG A 183 3.17 -16.31 8.46
N ASN A 184 3.90 -15.77 9.43
CA ASN A 184 4.61 -14.50 9.30
C ASN A 184 5.68 -14.59 8.20
N LYS A 185 6.46 -15.68 8.14
CA LYS A 185 7.43 -15.92 7.06
C LYS A 185 6.76 -15.86 5.70
N LYS A 186 5.61 -16.54 5.56
CA LYS A 186 4.84 -16.54 4.31
C LYS A 186 4.38 -15.13 3.94
N ILE A 187 3.84 -14.35 4.88
CA ILE A 187 3.42 -12.97 4.61
C ILE A 187 4.60 -12.12 4.15
N ILE A 188 5.76 -12.20 4.82
CA ILE A 188 6.96 -11.44 4.44
C ILE A 188 7.41 -11.78 3.01
N VAL A 189 7.39 -13.06 2.64
CA VAL A 189 7.77 -13.52 1.29
C VAL A 189 6.73 -13.09 0.25
N ASP A 190 5.44 -13.32 0.52
CA ASP A 190 4.33 -13.01 -0.39
C ASP A 190 4.20 -11.50 -0.62
N GLU A 191 4.59 -10.68 0.36
CA GLU A 191 4.65 -9.21 0.25
C GLU A 191 6.01 -8.70 -0.27
N GLY A 192 6.92 -9.60 -0.70
CA GLY A 192 8.12 -9.22 -1.45
C GLY A 192 9.30 -8.75 -0.60
N GLY A 193 9.33 -9.07 0.70
CA GLY A 193 10.37 -8.61 1.63
C GLY A 193 11.78 -9.14 1.35
N VAL A 194 11.92 -10.23 0.58
CA VAL A 194 13.22 -10.85 0.29
C VAL A 194 14.13 -9.93 -0.53
N THR A 195 13.59 -9.26 -1.57
CA THR A 195 14.40 -8.44 -2.47
C THR A 195 15.01 -7.21 -1.78
N PRO A 196 14.28 -6.41 -0.98
CA PRO A 196 14.87 -5.33 -0.20
C PRO A 196 15.93 -5.80 0.81
N LEU A 197 15.72 -6.95 1.46
CA LEU A 197 16.70 -7.53 2.37
C LEU A 197 17.99 -7.93 1.64
N LEU A 198 17.89 -8.54 0.44
CA LEU A 198 19.06 -8.85 -0.38
C LEU A 198 19.83 -7.60 -0.82
N LYS A 199 19.13 -6.51 -1.13
CA LYS A 199 19.77 -5.22 -1.45
C LYS A 199 20.49 -4.64 -0.24
N LEU A 200 19.86 -4.66 0.94
CA LEU A 200 20.45 -4.21 2.19
C LEU A 200 21.69 -5.03 2.57
N LEU A 201 21.64 -6.35 2.35
CA LEU A 201 22.76 -7.25 2.58
C LEU A 201 23.97 -6.95 1.68
N LYS A 202 23.74 -6.49 0.45
CA LYS A 202 24.81 -6.10 -0.50
C LYS A 202 25.43 -4.73 -0.20
N GLU A 203 24.93 -4.01 0.81
CA GLU A 203 25.42 -2.69 1.18
C GLU A 203 26.68 -2.79 2.06
N SER A 204 27.85 -2.84 1.43
CA SER A 204 29.15 -3.07 2.10
C SER A 204 29.60 -1.95 3.03
N SER A 205 28.94 -0.80 3.02
CA SER A 205 29.25 0.35 3.87
C SER A 205 28.77 0.19 5.32
N SER A 206 27.95 -0.82 5.63
CA SER A 206 27.38 -1.01 6.97
C SER A 206 27.31 -2.48 7.39
N PRO A 207 28.25 -2.96 8.22
CA PRO A 207 28.22 -4.33 8.75
C PRO A 207 26.91 -4.64 9.51
N ASP A 208 26.37 -3.68 10.25
CA ASP A 208 25.11 -3.85 11.00
C ASP A 208 23.92 -4.11 10.07
N ALA A 209 23.85 -3.38 8.94
CA ALA A 209 22.85 -3.61 7.91
C ALA A 209 22.97 -5.01 7.28
N GLN A 210 24.21 -5.45 7.01
CA GLN A 210 24.45 -6.79 6.48
C GLN A 210 24.04 -7.87 7.47
N ILE A 211 24.36 -7.72 8.75
CA ILE A 211 24.00 -8.68 9.80
C ILE A 211 22.47 -8.75 9.97
N ALA A 212 21.80 -7.61 10.07
CA ALA A 212 20.34 -7.56 10.21
C ALA A 212 19.63 -8.20 9.01
N ALA A 213 20.07 -7.88 7.80
CA ALA A 213 19.53 -8.48 6.58
C ALA A 213 19.79 -9.99 6.49
N ALA A 214 21.00 -10.44 6.83
CA ALA A 214 21.35 -11.86 6.84
C ALA A 214 20.49 -12.64 7.85
N ASN A 215 20.29 -12.11 9.05
CA ASN A 215 19.44 -12.73 10.07
C ASN A 215 17.99 -12.88 9.59
N ALA A 216 17.43 -11.85 8.95
CA ALA A 216 16.09 -11.92 8.38
C ALA A 216 16.00 -12.98 7.28
N LEU A 217 16.96 -13.01 6.35
CA LEU A 217 16.98 -13.96 5.24
C LEU A 217 17.13 -15.42 5.72
N ILE A 218 17.97 -15.68 6.72
CA ILE A 218 18.14 -17.01 7.32
C ILE A 218 16.83 -17.48 7.94
N ASN A 219 16.11 -16.62 8.66
CA ASN A 219 14.83 -16.98 9.27
C ASN A 219 13.73 -17.25 8.22
N LEU A 220 13.82 -16.65 7.03
CA LEU A 220 12.90 -16.87 5.91
C LEU A 220 13.23 -18.14 5.09
N ALA A 221 14.49 -18.58 5.10
CA ALA A 221 15.02 -19.72 4.35
C ALA A 221 14.56 -21.08 4.94
N THR A 222 13.26 -21.34 4.87
CA THR A 222 12.59 -22.46 5.55
C THR A 222 12.29 -23.67 4.66
N ASP A 223 12.34 -23.49 3.35
CA ASP A 223 12.13 -24.55 2.37
C ASP A 223 13.18 -24.48 1.26
N SER A 224 13.37 -25.61 0.57
CA SER A 224 14.40 -25.75 -0.46
C SER A 224 14.26 -24.77 -1.63
N GLU A 225 13.04 -24.34 -1.95
CA GLU A 225 12.79 -23.39 -3.04
C GLU A 225 13.24 -21.98 -2.62
N ARG A 226 12.88 -21.54 -1.41
CA ARG A 226 13.33 -20.26 -0.84
C ARG A 226 14.83 -20.22 -0.61
N VAL A 227 15.42 -21.30 -0.10
CA VAL A 227 16.87 -21.43 0.06
C VAL A 227 17.56 -21.23 -1.29
N ARG A 228 17.06 -21.90 -2.34
CA ARG A 228 17.61 -21.77 -3.69
C ARG A 228 17.44 -20.35 -4.23
N PHE A 229 16.26 -19.75 -4.11
CA PHE A 229 16.02 -18.36 -4.53
C PHE A 229 17.00 -17.37 -3.86
N ILE A 230 17.18 -17.50 -2.53
CA ILE A 230 18.11 -16.67 -1.78
C ILE A 230 19.55 -16.94 -2.21
N ALA A 231 19.95 -18.21 -2.34
CA ALA A 231 21.31 -18.59 -2.75
C ALA A 231 21.65 -18.09 -4.16
N ASP A 232 20.73 -18.23 -5.12
CA ASP A 232 20.87 -17.75 -6.50
C ASP A 232 20.99 -16.22 -6.53
N ALA A 233 20.19 -15.50 -5.72
CA ALA A 233 20.21 -14.05 -5.67
C ALA A 233 21.44 -13.46 -4.96
N LEU A 234 22.05 -14.21 -4.03
CA LEU A 234 23.31 -13.86 -3.37
C LEU A 234 24.51 -14.18 -4.28
N GLY A 235 24.49 -15.31 -4.99
CA GLY A 235 25.62 -15.82 -5.73
C GLY A 235 26.71 -16.39 -4.80
N ILE A 236 27.45 -17.40 -5.29
CA ILE A 236 28.54 -18.07 -4.54
C ILE A 236 29.58 -17.09 -3.97
N PRO A 237 30.04 -16.03 -4.69
CA PRO A 237 31.06 -15.12 -4.16
C PRO A 237 30.61 -14.34 -2.91
N PHE A 238 29.32 -13.96 -2.85
CA PHE A 238 28.79 -13.16 -1.75
C PHE A 238 28.65 -14.00 -0.46
N ILE A 239 28.23 -15.26 -0.59
CA ILE A 239 28.14 -16.21 0.53
C ILE A 239 29.54 -16.45 1.13
N VAL A 240 30.57 -16.60 0.29
CA VAL A 240 31.97 -16.75 0.74
C VAL A 240 32.50 -15.47 1.40
N GLN A 241 32.12 -14.28 0.91
CA GLN A 241 32.54 -13.02 1.49
C GLN A 241 31.90 -12.74 2.86
N VAL A 242 30.61 -13.05 3.05
CA VAL A 242 29.90 -12.83 4.33
C VAL A 242 30.24 -13.89 5.38
N LEU A 243 30.52 -15.13 4.97
CA LEU A 243 30.94 -16.20 5.89
C LEU A 243 32.46 -16.22 6.14
N GLY A 244 33.26 -15.64 5.24
CA GLY A 244 34.72 -15.57 5.35
C GLY A 244 35.24 -14.46 6.26
N THR A 245 34.41 -13.51 6.69
CA THR A 245 34.77 -12.41 7.59
C THR A 245 34.70 -12.74 9.09
N ARG A 246 34.41 -13.99 9.47
CA ARG A 246 34.70 -14.47 10.83
C ARG A 246 36.18 -14.87 10.92
N ARG A 247 37.04 -13.91 11.27
CA ARG A 247 38.33 -14.16 11.91
C ARG A 247 38.37 -13.48 13.25
#